data_AF-A0A953U2W7-F1
#
_entry.id   AF-A0A953U2W7-F1
#
_cell.length_a   1.000
_cell.length_b   1.000
_cell.length_c   1.000
_cell.angle_alpha   90.00
_cell.angle_beta   90.00
_cell.angle_gamma   90.00
#
_symmetry.space_group_name_H-M   'P 1'
#
loop_
_entity.id
_entity.type
_entity.pdbx_description
1 polymer ?
#
loop_
_entity_poly.entity_id
_entity_poly.type
_entity_poly.pdbx_seq_one_letter_code
_entity_poly.pdbx_strand_id
1 'polypeptide(L)'
;MPRAKTPRTSTTTNKPVITMPEPGSKTAGRKGFPGVPPVDMETQIRARAYELYQARGCTPGHENEDWFRAEQEVRARQNQQHSA
;
A
#
# COMPACT_ATOMS: atom_id res chain seq x y z
N MET A 1 -23.73 -54.67 15.33
CA MET A 1 -22.29 -54.31 15.36
C MET A 1 -22.08 -53.00 14.62
N PRO A 2 -21.41 -51.98 15.20
CA PRO A 2 -21.18 -50.68 14.58
C PRO A 2 -19.83 -50.62 13.85
N ARG A 3 -19.73 -49.82 12.78
CA ARG A 3 -18.51 -49.01 12.50
C ARG A 3 -18.84 -47.87 11.55
N ALA A 4 -18.63 -46.66 12.07
CA ALA A 4 -18.76 -45.38 11.41
C ALA A 4 -17.74 -45.21 10.28
N LYS A 5 -18.12 -44.46 9.25
CA LYS A 5 -17.18 -43.78 8.35
C LYS A 5 -17.40 -42.29 8.52
N THR A 6 -16.34 -41.63 8.96
CA THR A 6 -16.25 -40.25 9.42
C THR A 6 -16.37 -39.23 8.28
N PRO A 7 -16.79 -37.99 8.62
CA PRO A 7 -16.88 -36.87 7.68
C PRO A 7 -15.50 -36.28 7.32
N ARG A 8 -15.43 -35.80 6.07
CA ARG A 8 -14.33 -35.05 5.45
C ARG A 8 -14.07 -33.75 6.23
N THR A 9 -12.90 -33.64 6.84
CA THR A 9 -12.37 -32.40 7.41
C THR A 9 -11.64 -31.60 6.33
N SER A 10 -11.86 -30.29 6.29
CA SER A 10 -10.85 -29.22 6.07
C SER A 10 -11.54 -27.85 5.91
N THR A 11 -11.67 -27.15 7.05
CA THR A 11 -11.46 -25.69 7.22
C THR A 11 -12.17 -24.71 6.28
N THR A 12 -13.28 -24.15 6.74
CA THR A 12 -13.60 -22.73 6.49
C THR A 12 -13.98 -22.11 7.83
N THR A 13 -12.97 -21.50 8.44
CA THR A 13 -13.05 -20.78 9.71
C THR A 13 -14.01 -19.61 9.60
N ASN A 14 -15.10 -19.73 10.34
CA ASN A 14 -15.98 -18.64 10.74
C ASN A 14 -15.14 -17.59 11.50
N LYS A 15 -15.15 -16.33 11.05
CA LYS A 15 -14.57 -15.19 11.77
C LYS A 15 -15.69 -14.18 11.99
N PRO A 16 -15.92 -13.75 13.24
CA PRO A 16 -17.07 -12.94 13.62
C PRO A 16 -17.01 -11.54 13.00
N VAL A 17 -18.20 -10.99 12.74
CA VAL A 17 -18.43 -9.54 12.57
C VAL A 17 -17.74 -8.81 13.71
N ILE A 18 -16.62 -8.15 13.38
CA ILE A 18 -16.02 -7.13 14.23
C ILE A 18 -16.56 -5.81 13.71
N THR A 19 -17.49 -5.24 14.47
CA THR A 19 -17.66 -3.79 14.59
C THR A 19 -16.28 -3.15 14.69
N MET A 20 -15.83 -2.46 13.65
CA MET A 20 -14.73 -1.51 13.78
C MET A 20 -15.36 -0.11 13.91
N PRO A 21 -15.31 0.52 15.09
CA PRO A 21 -15.52 1.95 15.17
C PRO A 21 -14.32 2.69 14.59
N GLU A 22 -14.62 3.84 13.98
CA GLU A 22 -13.75 4.91 13.51
C GLU A 22 -12.83 4.70 12.29
N PRO A 23 -13.06 5.46 11.19
CA PRO A 23 -11.95 5.97 10.39
C PRO A 23 -11.16 6.97 11.24
N GLY A 24 -10.30 6.41 12.11
CA GLY A 24 -9.25 7.14 12.80
C GLY A 24 -8.41 7.86 11.75
N SER A 25 -8.69 9.15 11.64
CA SER A 25 -8.07 10.05 10.68
C SER A 25 -6.58 10.08 10.97
N LYS A 26 -5.82 9.53 10.02
CA LYS A 26 -4.45 9.91 9.65
C LYS A 26 -3.63 10.43 10.82
N THR A 27 -2.80 9.53 11.38
CA THR A 27 -1.66 9.82 12.24
C THR A 27 -0.93 11.10 11.84
N ALA A 28 -1.34 12.21 12.47
CA ALA A 28 -0.53 13.40 12.58
C ALA A 28 0.67 13.06 13.47
N GLY A 29 1.87 13.14 12.92
CA GLY A 29 3.09 13.09 13.74
C GLY A 29 4.20 12.19 13.22
N ARG A 30 4.69 12.43 12.01
CA ARG A 30 6.13 12.23 11.75
C ARG A 30 6.76 13.62 11.64
N LYS A 31 7.40 14.02 12.74
CA LYS A 31 8.26 15.20 12.82
C LYS A 31 9.37 15.03 11.78
N GLY A 32 9.20 15.69 10.64
CA GLY A 32 10.15 15.70 9.54
C GLY A 32 11.36 16.56 9.90
N PHE A 33 12.53 16.01 9.60
CA PHE A 33 13.84 16.63 9.68
C PHE A 33 13.88 17.94 8.86
N PRO A 34 14.66 18.95 9.26
CA PRO A 34 14.75 20.21 8.52
C PRO A 34 15.62 20.00 7.29
N GLY A 35 15.00 19.92 6.10
CA GLY A 35 15.71 19.86 4.83
C GLY A 35 14.79 19.82 3.61
N VAL A 36 13.86 18.87 3.57
CA VAL A 36 12.74 18.80 2.61
C VAL A 36 11.65 18.04 3.37
N PRO A 37 10.41 18.55 3.51
CA PRO A 37 9.40 17.80 4.24
C PRO A 37 9.21 16.44 3.53
N PRO A 38 9.38 15.29 4.22
CA PRO A 38 9.19 13.95 3.63
C PRO A 38 7.83 13.79 2.94
N VAL A 39 6.87 14.61 3.35
CA VAL A 39 5.54 14.75 2.77
C VAL A 39 5.60 15.09 1.29
N ASP A 40 6.54 15.93 0.83
CA ASP A 40 6.63 16.33 -0.58
C ASP A 40 7.10 15.17 -1.46
N MET A 41 8.14 14.46 -1.01
CA MET A 41 8.65 13.28 -1.71
C MET A 41 7.60 12.16 -1.79
N GLU A 42 6.96 11.82 -0.68
CA GLU A 42 5.92 10.78 -0.69
C GLU A 42 4.70 11.19 -1.54
N THR A 43 4.37 12.48 -1.59
CA THR A 43 3.32 13.01 -2.46
C THR A 43 3.68 12.85 -3.94
N GLN A 44 4.93 13.13 -4.31
CA GLN A 44 5.42 12.90 -5.67
C GLN A 44 5.40 11.41 -6.04
N ILE A 45 5.80 10.53 -5.12
CA ILE A 45 5.75 9.08 -5.32
C ILE A 45 4.32 8.61 -5.52
N ARG A 46 3.38 9.07 -4.68
CA ARG A 46 1.95 8.73 -4.82
C ARG A 46 1.38 9.19 -6.16
N ALA A 47 1.64 10.44 -6.54
CA ALA A 47 1.17 10.97 -7.82
C ALA A 47 1.71 10.12 -8.98
N ARG A 48 3.00 9.79 -8.93
CA ARG A 48 3.65 9.00 -9.97
C ARG A 48 3.15 7.54 -10.03
N ALA A 49 2.91 6.92 -8.88
CA ALA A 49 2.32 5.58 -8.81
C ALA A 49 0.89 5.57 -9.37
N TYR A 50 0.11 6.62 -9.13
CA TYR A 50 -1.24 6.75 -9.70
C TYR A 50 -1.21 6.88 -11.23
N GLU A 51 -0.27 7.65 -11.78
CA GLU A 51 -0.08 7.72 -13.24
C GLU A 51 0.28 6.36 -13.84
N LEU A 52 1.15 5.58 -13.17
CA LEU A 52 1.52 4.23 -13.60
C LEU A 52 0.31 3.29 -13.59
N TYR A 53 -0.49 3.34 -12.51
CA TYR A 53 -1.73 2.60 -12.39
C TYR A 53 -2.72 2.94 -13.52
N GLN A 54 -2.90 4.23 -13.82
CA GLN A 54 -3.76 4.67 -14.93
C GLN A 54 -3.22 4.23 -16.30
N ALA A 55 -1.92 4.37 -16.54
CA ALA A 55 -1.28 3.98 -17.80
C ALA A 55 -1.42 2.48 -18.10
N ARG A 56 -1.50 1.65 -17.06
CA ARG A 56 -1.73 0.20 -17.16
C ARG A 56 -3.20 -0.20 -17.31
N GLY A 57 -4.12 0.76 -17.30
CA GLY A 57 -5.56 0.50 -17.41
C GLY A 57 -6.21 0.15 -16.08
N CYS A 58 -5.72 0.72 -14.97
CA CYS A 58 -6.36 0.67 -13.65
C CYS A 58 -6.55 -0.75 -13.09
N THR A 59 -5.60 -1.65 -13.38
CA THR A 59 -5.68 -3.05 -12.95
C THR A 59 -5.18 -3.22 -11.51
N PRO A 60 -6.03 -3.69 -10.57
CA PRO A 60 -5.64 -3.89 -9.18
C PRO A 60 -4.61 -5.02 -9.01
N GLY A 61 -3.87 -5.02 -7.91
CA GLY A 61 -2.87 -6.04 -7.58
C GLY A 61 -1.43 -5.67 -7.91
N HIS A 62 -1.19 -4.50 -8.49
CA HIS A 62 0.15 -3.99 -8.83
C HIS A 62 0.49 -2.69 -8.11
N GLU A 63 -0.29 -2.31 -7.09
CA GLU A 63 -0.08 -1.07 -6.34
C GLU A 63 1.34 -0.99 -5.76
N ASN A 64 1.86 -2.13 -5.26
CA ASN A 64 3.21 -2.21 -4.71
C ASN A 64 4.28 -2.02 -5.79
N GLU A 65 4.07 -2.58 -6.98
CA GLU A 65 5.02 -2.50 -8.10
C GLU A 65 5.04 -1.08 -8.68
N ASP A 66 3.87 -0.47 -8.87
CA ASP A 66 3.70 0.91 -9.29
C ASP A 66 4.32 1.88 -8.26
N TRP A 67 4.14 1.60 -6.96
CA TRP A 67 4.76 2.38 -5.89
C TRP A 67 6.29 2.29 -5.89
N PHE A 68 6.86 1.08 -5.94
CA PHE A 68 8.32 0.89 -5.97
C PHE A 68 8.95 1.54 -7.21
N ARG A 69 8.28 1.43 -8.35
CA ARG A 69 8.73 2.05 -9.60
C ARG A 69 8.66 3.57 -9.52
N ALA A 70 7.59 4.11 -8.97
CA ALA A 70 7.45 5.54 -8.70
C ALA A 70 8.53 6.06 -7.74
N GLU A 71 8.84 5.32 -6.67
CA GLU A 71 9.89 5.70 -5.70
C GLU A 71 11.26 5.83 -6.37
N GLN A 72 11.63 4.87 -7.23
CA GLN A 72 12.89 4.93 -7.97
C GLN A 72 12.93 6.12 -8.94
N GLU A 73 11.84 6.38 -9.66
CA GLU A 73 11.78 7.51 -10.60
C GLU A 73 11.84 8.86 -9.88
N VAL A 74 11.13 9.02 -8.76
CA VAL A 74 11.14 10.27 -7.98
C VAL A 74 12.51 10.51 -7.35
N ARG A 75 13.17 9.47 -6.81
CA ARG A 75 14.55 9.60 -6.30
C ARG A 75 15.54 10.02 -7.37
N ALA A 76 15.46 9.40 -8.56
CA ALA A 76 16.34 9.74 -9.67
C ALA A 76 16.14 11.21 -10.10
N ARG A 77 14.89 11.67 -10.17
CA ARG A 77 14.56 13.07 -10.47
C ARG A 77 15.07 14.02 -9.40
N GLN A 78 14.82 13.76 -8.11
CA GLN A 78 15.30 14.62 -7.01
C GLN A 78 16.82 14.76 -7.01
N ASN A 79 17.56 13.67 -7.25
CA ASN A 79 19.02 13.71 -7.33
C ASN A 79 19.51 14.59 -8.49
N GLN A 80 18.79 14.59 -9.62
CA GLN A 80 19.09 15.48 -10.75
C GLN A 80 18.74 16.93 -10.43
N GLN A 81 17.62 17.19 -9.75
CA GLN A 81 17.20 18.54 -9.36
C GLN A 81 18.14 19.18 -8.32
N HIS A 82 18.76 18.39 -7.46
CA HIS A 82 19.73 18.89 -6.47
C HIS A 82 21.12 19.21 -7.05
N SER A 83 21.41 18.84 -8.31
CA SER A 83 22.72 19.05 -8.95
C SER A 83 22.77 20.28 -9.89
N ALA A 84 21.80 21.19 -9.81
CA ALA A 84 21.70 22.37 -10.68
C ALA A 84 22.02 23.67 -9.95
#